data_AF-A0A1G8FM86-F1
#
_entry.id   AF-A0A1G8FM86-F1
#
_cell.length_a   1.000
_cell.length_b   1.000
_cell.length_c   1.000
_cell.angle_alpha   90.00
_cell.angle_beta   90.00
_cell.angle_gamma   90.00
#
_symmetry.space_group_name_H-M   'P 1'
#
loop_
_entity.id
_entity.type
_entity.pdbx_description
1 polymer ?
#
loop_
_entity_poly.entity_id
_entity_poly.type
_entity_poly.pdbx_seq_one_letter_code
_entity_poly.pdbx_strand_id
1 'polypeptide(L)'
;MENTIGVIDQINMYFKEAVLWPFALLGAIIVFAIAVEIINRRRRADAVDYYDATFRTELAGLYPHPTRWPEDLASHLRTKLPIMREAFEVLKGFIPQDQLRDYNIAWNKFYDFCRMNGVIDETQTGATSSAEVEHDPKQVFHQLVADLLAYTNQFKR
;
A
#
# COMPACT_ATOMS: atom_id res chain seq x y z
N MET A 1 -36.81 57.85 26.90
CA MET A 1 -35.87 57.70 25.77
C MET A 1 -35.54 56.23 25.68
N GLU A 2 -36.24 55.49 24.82
CA GLU A 2 -35.97 54.07 24.57
C GLU A 2 -34.70 53.95 23.73
N ASN A 3 -33.65 53.39 24.34
CA ASN A 3 -32.44 52.99 23.63
C ASN A 3 -32.79 51.74 22.81
N THR A 4 -33.13 51.93 21.54
CA THR A 4 -33.25 50.83 20.57
C THR A 4 -31.84 50.38 20.22
N ILE A 5 -31.36 49.38 20.95
CA ILE A 5 -30.10 48.69 20.64
C ILE A 5 -30.26 48.11 19.23
N GLY A 6 -29.42 48.56 18.30
CA GLY A 6 -29.47 48.12 16.91
C GLY A 6 -29.25 46.61 16.80
N VAL A 7 -29.86 45.97 15.80
CA VAL A 7 -29.76 44.51 15.58
C VAL A 7 -28.30 44.03 15.55
N ILE A 8 -27.38 44.84 15.03
CA ILE A 8 -25.95 44.55 15.00
C ILE A 8 -25.33 44.53 16.40
N ASP A 9 -25.73 45.46 17.29
CA ASP A 9 -25.26 45.48 18.68
C ASP A 9 -25.81 44.30 19.48
N GLN A 10 -27.05 43.87 19.22
CA GLN A 10 -27.59 42.65 19.83
C GLN A 10 -26.79 41.42 19.40
N ILE A 11 -26.53 41.24 18.10
CA ILE A 11 -25.70 40.13 17.59
C ILE A 11 -24.31 40.15 18.24
N ASN A 12 -23.69 41.33 18.34
CA ASN A 12 -22.38 41.49 18.95
C ASN A 12 -22.37 41.18 20.46
N MET A 13 -23.46 41.50 21.17
CA MET A 13 -23.63 41.15 22.59
C MET A 13 -23.79 39.64 22.79
N TYR A 14 -24.54 38.97 21.90
CA TYR A 14 -24.62 37.51 21.91
C TYR A 14 -23.28 36.84 21.66
N PHE A 15 -22.43 37.36 20.76
CA PHE A 15 -21.08 36.82 20.56
C PHE A 15 -20.11 37.09 21.72
N LYS A 16 -20.31 38.17 22.48
CA LYS A 16 -19.55 38.46 23.71
C LYS A 16 -19.90 37.54 24.88
N GLU A 17 -21.18 37.17 25.02
CA GLU A 17 -21.65 36.24 26.06
C GLU A 17 -21.55 34.77 25.61
N ALA A 18 -21.51 34.52 24.29
CA ALA A 18 -21.35 33.19 23.75
C ALA A 18 -19.98 32.62 24.09
N VAL A 19 -20.03 31.42 24.64
CA VAL A 19 -18.88 30.58 24.92
C VAL A 19 -18.30 30.12 23.57
N LEU A 20 -17.39 30.90 22.98
CA LEU A 20 -16.82 30.67 21.63
C LEU A 20 -15.70 29.62 21.59
N TRP A 21 -15.13 29.25 22.73
CA TRP A 21 -14.03 28.28 22.82
C TRP A 21 -14.33 26.89 22.21
N PRO A 22 -15.57 26.35 22.19
CA PRO A 22 -15.86 25.07 21.55
C PRO A 22 -15.63 25.12 20.04
N PHE A 23 -15.97 26.24 19.39
CA PHE A 23 -15.71 26.43 17.95
C PHE A 23 -14.23 26.61 17.66
N ALA A 24 -13.50 27.32 18.53
CA ALA A 24 -12.04 27.42 18.42
C ALA A 24 -11.36 26.05 18.57
N LEU A 25 -11.82 25.23 19.52
CA LEU A 25 -11.34 23.87 19.74
C LEU A 25 -11.67 22.94 18.57
N LEU A 26 -12.89 23.04 18.03
CA LEU A 26 -13.29 22.31 16.82
C LEU A 26 -12.42 22.71 15.62
N GLY A 27 -12.18 24.01 15.42
CA GLY A 27 -11.28 24.51 14.38
C GLY A 27 -9.86 23.96 14.53
N ALA A 28 -9.31 23.93 15.74
CA ALA A 28 -8.00 23.35 16.02
C ALA A 28 -7.95 21.84 15.71
N ILE A 29 -8.99 21.08 16.08
CA ILE A 29 -9.09 19.65 15.77
C ILE A 29 -9.14 19.44 14.25
N ILE A 30 -9.90 20.24 13.52
CA ILE A 30 -9.99 20.14 12.05
C ILE A 30 -8.63 20.40 11.40
N VAL A 31 -7.94 21.48 11.79
CA VAL A 31 -6.60 21.80 11.26
C VAL A 31 -5.62 20.66 11.57
N PHE A 32 -5.66 20.12 12.78
CA PHE A 32 -4.82 18.98 13.16
C PHE A 32 -5.13 17.73 12.34
N ALA A 33 -6.41 17.41 12.14
CA ALA A 33 -6.84 16.29 11.32
C ALA A 33 -6.35 16.42 9.87
N ILE A 34 -6.48 17.61 9.27
CA ILE A 34 -5.97 17.89 7.92
C ILE A 34 -4.44 17.72 7.87
N ALA A 35 -3.70 18.23 8.85
CA ALA A 35 -2.25 18.09 8.89
C ALA A 35 -1.81 16.63 8.97
N VAL A 36 -2.46 15.83 9.83
CA VAL A 36 -2.21 14.38 9.93
C VAL A 36 -2.54 13.69 8.61
N GLU A 37 -3.65 14.03 7.97
CA GLU A 37 -4.03 13.47 6.67
C GLU A 37 -2.98 13.77 5.59
N ILE A 38 -2.48 15.00 5.52
CA ILE A 38 -1.43 15.40 4.56
C ILE A 38 -0.16 14.57 4.79
N ILE A 39 0.29 14.44 6.04
CA ILE A 39 1.48 13.65 6.37
C ILE A 39 1.27 12.19 6.01
N ASN A 40 0.10 11.62 6.32
CA ASN A 40 -0.19 10.22 6.04
C ASN A 40 -0.27 9.94 4.53
N ARG A 41 -0.89 10.85 3.76
CA ARG A 41 -0.92 10.78 2.29
C ARG A 41 0.49 10.79 1.71
N ARG A 42 1.37 11.64 2.22
CA ARG A 42 2.77 11.71 1.78
C ARG A 42 3.53 10.42 2.12
N ARG A 43 3.45 9.94 3.37
CA ARG A 43 4.09 8.68 3.78
C ARG A 43 3.63 7.49 2.95
N ARG A 44 2.33 7.45 2.61
CA ARG A 44 1.77 6.43 1.73
C ARG A 44 2.34 6.50 0.32
N ALA A 45 2.47 7.70 -0.26
CA ALA A 45 3.09 7.88 -1.57
C ALA A 45 4.56 7.43 -1.54
N ASP A 46 5.33 7.86 -0.53
CA ASP A 46 6.72 7.47 -0.36
C ASP A 46 6.87 5.93 -0.21
N ALA A 47 5.96 5.27 0.51
CA ALA A 47 5.93 3.82 0.66
C ALA A 47 5.63 3.08 -0.65
N VAL A 48 4.70 3.61 -1.46
CA VAL A 48 4.37 3.07 -2.78
C VAL A 48 5.55 3.21 -3.74
N ASP A 49 6.17 4.38 -3.77
CA ASP A 49 7.33 4.64 -4.62
C ASP A 49 8.53 3.76 -4.21
N TYR A 50 8.78 3.63 -2.90
CA TYR A 50 9.81 2.73 -2.38
C TYR A 50 9.56 1.28 -2.76
N TYR A 51 8.31 0.81 -2.63
CA TYR A 51 7.92 -0.56 -2.99
C TYR A 51 8.15 -0.85 -4.47
N ASP A 52 7.58 -0.02 -5.34
CA ASP A 52 7.70 -0.19 -6.80
C ASP A 52 9.17 -0.11 -7.26
N ALA A 53 9.93 0.86 -6.74
CA ALA A 53 11.34 1.03 -7.08
C ALA A 53 12.19 -0.15 -6.61
N THR A 54 11.93 -0.66 -5.40
CA THR A 54 12.64 -1.83 -4.86
C THR A 54 12.41 -3.06 -5.73
N PHE A 55 11.16 -3.39 -6.06
CA PHE A 55 10.88 -4.56 -6.90
C PHE A 55 11.48 -4.42 -8.31
N ARG A 56 11.42 -3.23 -8.93
CA ARG A 56 12.02 -3.00 -10.25
C ARG A 56 13.54 -3.09 -10.25
N THR A 57 14.17 -2.61 -9.17
CA THR A 57 15.63 -2.60 -9.04
C THR A 57 16.16 -3.99 -8.71
N GLU A 58 15.59 -4.65 -7.70
CA GLU A 58 16.07 -5.95 -7.26
C GLU A 58 15.75 -7.08 -8.23
N LEU A 59 14.68 -6.95 -9.00
CA LEU A 59 14.30 -7.89 -10.06
C LEU A 59 14.75 -7.43 -11.45
N ALA A 60 15.69 -6.48 -11.53
CA ALA A 60 16.21 -6.00 -12.81
C ALA A 60 16.78 -7.15 -13.65
N GLY A 61 16.27 -7.31 -14.86
CA GLY A 61 16.64 -8.41 -15.77
C GLY A 61 15.80 -9.68 -15.62
N LEU A 62 14.96 -9.79 -14.58
CA LEU A 62 13.94 -10.82 -14.39
C LEU A 62 12.53 -10.30 -14.69
N TYR A 63 12.24 -9.05 -14.31
CA TYR A 63 10.96 -8.37 -14.49
C TYR A 63 11.20 -6.92 -14.99
N PRO A 64 10.32 -6.34 -15.83
CA PRO A 64 9.12 -6.94 -16.43
C PRO A 64 9.42 -7.89 -17.60
N HIS A 65 10.59 -7.75 -18.24
CA HIS A 65 10.99 -8.61 -19.34
C HIS A 65 12.25 -9.42 -18.95
N PRO A 66 12.15 -10.76 -18.86
CA PRO A 66 13.29 -11.59 -18.47
C PRO A 66 14.36 -11.55 -19.57
N THR A 67 15.46 -10.87 -19.29
CA THR A 67 16.61 -10.72 -20.22
C THR A 67 17.76 -11.66 -19.84
N ARG A 68 17.92 -11.95 -18.54
CA ARG A 68 18.98 -12.83 -18.00
C ARG A 68 18.40 -13.71 -16.91
N TRP A 69 17.77 -14.81 -17.32
CA TRP A 69 17.22 -15.78 -16.37
C TRP A 69 18.36 -16.64 -15.79
N PRO A 70 18.56 -16.67 -14.46
CA PRO A 70 19.59 -17.49 -13.83
C PRO A 70 19.24 -18.98 -13.90
N GLU A 71 20.27 -19.82 -13.92
CA GLU A 71 20.11 -21.29 -13.83
C GLU A 71 19.59 -21.71 -12.44
N ASP A 72 20.02 -21.01 -11.38
CA ASP A 72 19.53 -21.17 -10.01
C ASP A 72 18.87 -19.86 -9.54
N LEU A 73 17.55 -19.79 -9.73
CA LEU A 73 16.71 -18.66 -9.35
C LEU A 73 16.66 -18.49 -7.83
N ALA A 74 16.57 -19.59 -7.08
CA ALA A 74 16.46 -19.55 -5.63
C ALA A 74 17.70 -18.92 -5.00
N SER A 75 18.89 -19.35 -5.43
CA SER A 75 20.16 -18.76 -4.97
C SER A 75 20.27 -17.29 -5.34
N HIS A 76 19.90 -16.93 -6.58
CA HIS A 76 19.93 -15.54 -7.04
C HIS A 76 19.00 -14.64 -6.18
N LEU A 77 17.75 -15.06 -5.98
CA LEU A 77 16.74 -14.29 -5.25
C LEU A 77 16.97 -14.28 -3.73
N ARG A 78 17.69 -15.26 -3.16
CA ARG A 78 17.97 -15.30 -1.72
C ARG A 78 18.66 -14.04 -1.20
N THR A 79 19.50 -13.41 -2.01
CA THR A 79 20.18 -12.15 -1.67
C THR A 79 19.26 -10.93 -1.75
N LYS A 80 18.19 -11.02 -2.54
CA LYS A 80 17.27 -9.94 -2.90
C LYS A 80 15.99 -9.93 -2.05
N LEU A 81 15.55 -11.12 -1.64
CA LEU A 81 14.34 -11.34 -0.85
C LEU A 81 14.26 -10.53 0.45
N PRO A 82 15.33 -10.34 1.23
CA PRO A 82 15.26 -9.52 2.45
C PRO A 82 14.86 -8.06 2.17
N ILE A 83 15.40 -7.46 1.10
CA ILE A 83 15.12 -6.07 0.72
C ILE A 83 13.68 -5.93 0.23
N MET A 84 13.23 -6.87 -0.63
CA MET A 84 11.83 -6.89 -1.08
C MET A 84 10.84 -7.13 0.08
N ARG A 85 11.23 -7.94 1.08
CA ARG A 85 10.43 -8.18 2.29
C ARG A 85 10.28 -6.91 3.13
N GLU A 86 11.35 -6.14 3.27
CA GLU A 86 11.30 -4.85 3.95
C GLU A 86 10.32 -3.92 3.24
N ALA A 87 10.45 -3.76 1.92
CA ALA A 87 9.51 -2.97 1.12
C ALA A 87 8.06 -3.46 1.28
N PHE A 88 7.84 -4.78 1.28
CA PHE A 88 6.54 -5.38 1.52
C PHE A 88 5.93 -4.96 2.88
N GLU A 89 6.70 -5.04 3.97
CA GLU A 89 6.23 -4.64 5.31
C GLU A 89 6.02 -3.12 5.43
N VAL A 90 6.82 -2.30 4.74
CA VAL A 90 6.60 -0.84 4.69
C VAL A 90 5.25 -0.52 4.03
N LEU A 91 4.94 -1.12 2.88
CA LEU A 91 3.67 -0.89 2.19
C LEU A 91 2.47 -1.45 2.97
N LYS A 92 2.64 -2.59 3.65
CA LYS A 92 1.60 -3.28 4.42
C LYS A 92 0.87 -2.39 5.42
N GLY A 93 1.58 -1.44 6.05
CA GLY A 93 0.99 -0.48 6.99
C GLY A 93 -0.05 0.45 6.37
N PHE A 94 -0.06 0.58 5.04
CA PHE A 94 -0.99 1.43 4.29
C PHE A 94 -2.05 0.63 3.51
N ILE A 95 -1.96 -0.71 3.50
CA ILE A 95 -2.94 -1.57 2.83
C ILE A 95 -4.25 -1.60 3.62
N PRO A 96 -5.40 -1.41 2.97
CA PRO A 96 -6.71 -1.56 3.62
C PRO A 96 -6.88 -2.92 4.30
N GLN A 97 -7.53 -2.95 5.47
CA GLN A 97 -7.62 -4.17 6.29
C GLN A 97 -8.36 -5.32 5.57
N ASP A 98 -9.34 -5.01 4.73
CA ASP A 98 -10.09 -5.97 3.91
C ASP A 98 -9.20 -6.64 2.84
N GLN A 99 -8.17 -5.95 2.36
CA GLN A 99 -7.22 -6.47 1.37
C GLN A 99 -5.96 -7.09 1.99
N LEU A 100 -5.69 -6.84 3.28
CA LEU A 100 -4.46 -7.24 3.94
C LEU A 100 -4.24 -8.77 3.90
N ARG A 101 -5.32 -9.55 3.98
CA ARG A 101 -5.26 -11.02 3.86
C ARG A 101 -4.73 -11.43 2.50
N ASP A 102 -5.30 -10.90 1.43
CA ASP A 102 -4.95 -11.28 0.05
C ASP A 102 -3.55 -10.78 -0.31
N TYR A 103 -3.15 -9.61 0.21
CA TYR A 103 -1.80 -9.08 0.08
C TYR A 103 -0.74 -10.02 0.72
N ASN A 104 -1.00 -10.51 1.93
CA ASN A 104 -0.12 -11.48 2.58
C ASN A 104 -0.06 -12.82 1.81
N ILE A 105 -1.18 -13.28 1.27
CA ILE A 105 -1.23 -14.50 0.46
C ILE A 105 -0.41 -14.33 -0.82
N ALA A 106 -0.53 -13.20 -1.52
CA ALA A 106 0.25 -12.91 -2.72
C ALA A 106 1.76 -12.94 -2.43
N TRP A 107 2.18 -12.34 -1.31
CA TRP A 107 3.58 -12.38 -0.88
C TRP A 107 4.06 -13.79 -0.54
N ASN A 108 3.25 -14.58 0.16
CA ASN A 108 3.62 -15.96 0.50
C ASN A 108 3.81 -16.81 -0.76
N LYS A 109 2.89 -16.71 -1.74
CA LYS A 109 3.03 -17.41 -3.03
C LYS A 109 4.32 -17.03 -3.75
N PHE A 110 4.62 -15.72 -3.82
CA PHE A 110 5.87 -15.24 -4.40
C PHE A 110 7.09 -15.78 -3.64
N TYR A 111 7.07 -15.69 -2.31
CA TYR A 111 8.17 -16.14 -1.46
C TYR A 111 8.44 -17.64 -1.60
N ASP A 112 7.38 -18.45 -1.61
CA ASP A 112 7.48 -19.91 -1.78
C ASP A 112 8.00 -20.26 -3.17
N PHE A 113 7.50 -19.62 -4.22
CA PHE A 113 8.03 -19.77 -5.59
C PHE A 113 9.54 -19.48 -5.65
N CYS A 114 9.99 -18.40 -5.00
CA CYS A 114 11.40 -18.04 -4.95
C CYS A 114 12.24 -19.09 -4.20
N ARG A 115 11.71 -19.63 -3.10
CA ARG A 115 12.40 -20.64 -2.29
C ARG A 115 12.48 -22.00 -3.00
N MET A 116 11.46 -22.36 -3.77
CA MET A 116 11.35 -23.66 -4.45
C MET A 116 11.99 -23.65 -5.85
N ASN A 117 12.83 -22.66 -6.16
CA ASN A 117 13.51 -22.51 -7.45
C ASN A 117 12.55 -22.49 -8.65
N GLY A 118 11.38 -21.88 -8.48
CA GLY A 118 10.36 -21.80 -9.52
C GLY A 118 9.47 -23.04 -9.67
N VAL A 119 9.57 -24.01 -8.77
CA VAL A 119 8.62 -25.13 -8.68
C VAL A 119 7.38 -24.68 -7.91
N ILE A 120 6.19 -24.93 -8.46
CA ILE A 120 4.92 -24.67 -7.80
C ILE A 120 4.50 -25.95 -7.05
N ASP A 121 4.21 -25.83 -5.76
CA ASP A 121 3.59 -26.91 -5.00
C ASP A 121 2.08 -26.94 -5.31
N GLU A 122 1.65 -27.88 -6.14
CA GLU A 122 0.25 -28.06 -6.55
C GLU A 122 -0.69 -28.34 -5.36
N THR A 123 -0.15 -28.70 -4.19
CA THR A 123 -0.94 -29.01 -3.00
C THR A 123 -1.48 -27.79 -2.25
N GLN A 124 -0.99 -26.57 -2.54
CA GLN A 124 -1.46 -25.34 -1.88
C GLN A 124 -2.56 -24.59 -2.65
N THR A 125 -2.82 -24.93 -3.91
CA THR A 125 -3.89 -24.34 -4.71
C THR A 125 -5.18 -25.11 -4.57
N GLY A 126 -5.89 -24.87 -3.46
CA GLY A 126 -7.29 -25.28 -3.30
C GLY A 126 -8.22 -24.47 -4.20
N ALA A 127 -8.21 -24.70 -5.50
CA ALA A 127 -9.29 -24.39 -6.44
C ALA A 127 -9.00 -25.02 -7.80
N THR A 128 -9.86 -25.96 -8.16
CA THR A 128 -10.16 -26.54 -9.48
C THR A 128 -9.50 -25.89 -10.70
N SER A 129 -8.53 -26.57 -11.32
CA SER A 129 -8.55 -26.83 -12.76
C SER A 129 -7.60 -27.97 -13.10
N SER A 130 -8.19 -29.08 -13.52
CA SER A 130 -7.53 -30.12 -14.28
C SER A 130 -7.06 -29.54 -15.62
N ALA A 131 -5.75 -29.33 -15.76
CA ALA A 131 -5.02 -29.34 -17.02
C ALA A 131 -3.54 -29.36 -16.69
N GLU A 132 -2.88 -30.44 -17.09
CA GLU A 132 -1.43 -30.59 -17.18
C GLU A 132 -0.91 -29.54 -18.19
N VAL A 133 -0.77 -28.29 -17.73
CA VAL A 133 -0.10 -27.22 -18.46
C VAL A 133 1.19 -26.99 -17.71
N GLU A 134 2.28 -27.49 -18.29
CA GLU A 134 3.65 -27.17 -17.88
C GLU A 134 3.80 -25.63 -17.91
N HIS A 135 3.52 -24.97 -16.79
CA HIS A 135 3.57 -23.52 -16.69
C HIS A 135 5.02 -23.08 -16.74
N ASP A 136 5.38 -22.28 -17.75
CA ASP A 136 6.71 -21.67 -17.84
C ASP A 136 6.98 -20.90 -16.53
N PRO A 137 8.01 -21.27 -15.74
CA PRO A 137 8.31 -20.63 -14.47
C PRO A 137 8.53 -19.12 -14.64
N LYS A 138 8.96 -18.65 -15.81
CA LYS A 138 9.09 -17.21 -16.09
C LYS A 138 7.74 -16.50 -16.12
N GLN A 139 6.73 -17.15 -16.71
CA GLN A 139 5.37 -16.60 -16.80
C GLN A 139 4.73 -16.56 -15.42
N VAL A 140 4.89 -17.62 -14.63
CA VAL A 140 4.40 -17.69 -13.25
C VAL A 140 5.05 -16.60 -12.39
N PHE A 141 6.37 -16.49 -12.47
CA PHE A 141 7.12 -15.44 -11.77
C PHE A 141 6.61 -14.04 -12.14
N HIS A 142 6.45 -13.78 -13.43
CA HIS A 142 5.92 -12.50 -13.91
C HIS A 142 4.53 -12.23 -13.33
N GLN A 143 3.65 -13.22 -13.33
CA GLN A 143 2.29 -13.06 -12.77
C GLN A 143 2.33 -12.77 -11.27
N LEU A 144 3.14 -13.50 -10.49
CA LEU A 144 3.26 -13.29 -9.04
C LEU A 144 3.79 -11.89 -8.71
N VAL A 145 4.76 -11.39 -9.48
CA VAL A 145 5.29 -10.03 -9.32
C VAL A 145 4.25 -8.99 -9.75
N ALA A 146 3.53 -9.23 -10.85
CA ALA A 146 2.47 -8.34 -11.32
C ALA A 146 1.31 -8.24 -10.31
N ASP A 147 0.90 -9.37 -9.72
CA ASP A 147 -0.14 -9.43 -8.69
C ASP A 147 0.25 -8.62 -7.44
N LEU A 148 1.52 -8.72 -7.03
CA LEU A 148 2.07 -7.94 -5.93
C LEU A 148 2.10 -6.43 -6.25
N LEU A 149 2.60 -6.05 -7.42
CA LEU A 149 2.64 -4.66 -7.86
C LEU A 149 1.24 -4.07 -8.12
N ALA A 150 0.21 -4.90 -8.35
CA ALA A 150 -1.15 -4.42 -8.54
C ALA A 150 -1.70 -3.70 -7.30
N TYR A 151 -1.23 -4.05 -6.10
CA TYR A 151 -1.65 -3.40 -4.84
C TYR A 151 -1.21 -1.94 -4.73
N THR A 152 -0.22 -1.48 -5.52
CA THR A 152 0.16 -0.07 -5.54
C THR A 152 -0.72 0.78 -6.45
N ASN A 153 -1.43 0.17 -7.41
CA ASN A 153 -2.23 0.89 -8.41
C ASN A 153 -3.40 1.66 -7.80
N GLN A 154 -3.98 1.18 -6.71
CA GLN A 154 -5.07 1.86 -6.00
C GLN A 154 -4.62 3.18 -5.33
N PHE A 155 -3.33 3.37 -5.12
CA PHE A 155 -2.78 4.58 -4.50
C PHE A 155 -2.31 5.63 -5.51
N LYS A 156 -2.27 5.27 -6.80
CA LYS A 156 -1.86 6.15 -7.92
C LYS A 156 -3.05 6.93 -8.53
N ARG A 157 -4.27 6.69 -8.04
CA ARG A 157 -5.48 7.46 -8.38
C ARG A 157 -5.64 8.64 -7.45
#